data_AF-A0AAD8YW44-F1
#
_entry.id   AF-A0AAD8YW44-F1
#
_cell.length_a   1.000
_cell.length_b   1.000
_cell.length_c   1.000
_cell.angle_alpha   90.00
_cell.angle_beta   90.00
_cell.angle_gamma   90.00
#
_symmetry.space_group_name_H-M   'P 1'
#
loop_
_entity.id
_entity.type
_entity.pdbx_description
1 polymer ?
#
loop_
_entity_poly.entity_id
_entity_poly.type
_entity_poly.pdbx_seq_one_letter_code
_entity_poly.pdbx_strand_id
1 'polypeptide(L)' 'MEGIRVYLHERELWMKFHNVTTEMIVTKSGRRMFPSYRVKVTDLNPKARYVMLMDVVSADEHRYKYAENE' A
#
# COMPACT_ATOMS: atom_id res chain seq x y z
N MET A 1 -17.74 -2.84 13.75
CA MET A 1 -16.88 -2.94 12.55
C MET A 1 -17.49 -3.84 11.48
N GLU A 2 -18.46 -4.70 11.82
CA GLU A 2 -19.23 -5.43 10.80
C GLU A 2 -19.83 -4.47 9.77
N GLY A 3 -19.62 -4.80 8.49
CA GLY A 3 -20.14 -4.03 7.36
C GLY A 3 -19.18 -3.02 6.74
N ILE A 4 -18.14 -2.55 7.45
CA ILE A 4 -17.16 -1.61 6.87
C ILE A 4 -16.39 -2.30 5.74
N ARG A 5 -16.36 -1.66 4.57
CA ARG A 5 -15.61 -2.17 3.41
C ARG A 5 -14.58 -1.15 2.95
N VAL A 6 -13.43 -1.65 2.49
CA VAL A 6 -12.31 -0.84 2.02
C VAL A 6 -11.91 -1.33 0.63
N TYR A 7 -11.73 -0.40 -0.30
CA TYR A 7 -11.39 -0.67 -1.69
C TYR A 7 -10.14 0.09 -2.09
N LEU A 8 -9.12 -0.61 -2.58
CA LEU A 8 -7.90 -0.01 -3.11
C LEU A 8 -8.19 0.71 -4.43
N HIS A 9 -7.88 1.99 -4.51
CA HIS A 9 -7.91 2.74 -5.76
C HIS A 9 -6.78 2.30 -6.69
N GLU A 10 -7.03 2.35 -8.00
CA GLU A 10 -6.04 1.97 -9.03
C GLU A 10 -5.47 0.56 -8.82
N ARG A 11 -6.30 -0.38 -8.35
CA ARG A 11 -5.90 -1.76 -8.08
C ARG A 11 -5.20 -2.41 -9.28
N GLU A 12 -5.66 -2.15 -10.50
CA GLU A 12 -5.04 -2.70 -11.71
C GLU A 12 -3.60 -2.20 -11.91
N LEU A 13 -3.31 -0.93 -11.59
CA LEU A 13 -1.95 -0.39 -11.63
C LEU A 13 -1.09 -1.06 -10.56
N TRP A 14 -1.60 -1.18 -9.34
CA TRP A 14 -0.93 -1.93 -8.27
C TRP A 14 -0.64 -3.38 -8.66
N MET A 15 -1.57 -4.06 -9.34
CA MET A 15 -1.35 -5.42 -9.84
C MET A 15 -0.25 -5.48 -10.90
N LYS A 16 -0.17 -4.49 -11.81
CA LYS A 16 0.91 -4.41 -12.81
C LYS A 16 2.28 -4.28 -12.14
N PHE A 17 2.41 -3.43 -11.12
CA PHE A 17 3.65 -3.30 -10.34
C PHE A 17 3.96 -4.56 -9.54
N HIS A 18 2.94 -5.17 -8.92
CA HIS A 18 3.11 -6.39 -8.13
C HIS A 18 3.63 -7.56 -8.98
N ASN A 19 3.10 -7.72 -10.20
CA ASN A 19 3.50 -8.77 -11.13
C ASN A 19 4.98 -8.69 -11.55
N VAL A 20 5.62 -7.52 -11.41
CA VAL A 20 7.04 -7.32 -11.71
C VAL A 20 7.87 -7.07 -10.44
N THR A 21 7.33 -7.41 -9.27
CA THR A 21 7.90 -7.09 -7.95
C THR A 21 7.94 -5.59 -7.68
N THR A 22 6.94 -5.09 -6.96
CA THR A 22 6.86 -3.66 -6.63
C THR A 22 8.06 -3.21 -5.80
N GLU A 23 8.83 -2.26 -6.32
CA GLU A 23 9.91 -1.58 -5.59
C GLU A 23 9.52 -0.14 -5.22
N MET A 24 9.96 0.30 -4.04
CA MET A 24 9.71 1.66 -3.55
C MET A 24 11.04 2.31 -3.18
N ILE A 25 11.32 3.48 -3.75
CA ILE A 25 12.55 4.23 -3.48
C ILE A 25 12.41 4.94 -2.12
N VAL A 26 13.42 4.78 -1.26
CA VAL A 26 13.59 5.53 -0.01
C VAL A 26 14.79 6.46 -0.13
N THR A 27 14.65 7.71 0.34
CA THR A 27 15.72 8.72 0.34
C THR A 27 15.78 9.41 1.70
N LYS A 28 16.90 10.08 2.01
CA LYS A 28 17.10 10.82 3.27
C LYS A 28 16.03 11.90 3.49
N SER A 29 15.62 12.60 2.43
CA SER A 29 14.57 13.63 2.49
C SER A 29 13.15 13.05 2.51
N GLY A 30 13.02 11.73 2.36
CA GLY A 30 11.75 11.07 2.06
C GLY A 30 11.40 11.12 0.57
N ARG A 31 10.60 10.11 0.16
CA ARG A 31 10.04 9.97 -1.17
C ARG A 31 8.60 9.49 -1.03
N ARG A 32 7.70 10.01 -1.87
CA ARG A 32 6.32 9.52 -1.92
C ARG A 32 6.27 8.16 -2.61
N MET A 33 5.41 7.27 -2.13
CA MET A 33 5.14 6.00 -2.81
C MET A 33 4.58 6.25 -4.23
N PHE A 34 4.96 5.37 -5.16
CA PHE A 34 4.31 5.26 -6.45
C PHE A 34 4.11 3.77 -6.79
N PRO A 35 2.88 3.33 -7.07
CA PRO A 35 1.63 4.11 -7.07
C PRO A 35 1.27 4.68 -5.68
N SER A 36 0.47 5.74 -5.64
CA SER A 36 0.02 6.30 -4.35
C SER A 36 -0.97 5.37 -3.67
N TYR A 37 -0.81 5.12 -2.36
CA TYR A 37 -1.78 4.35 -1.59
C TYR A 37 -3.03 5.18 -1.32
N ARG A 38 -4.16 4.78 -1.91
CA ARG A 38 -5.45 5.48 -1.80
C ARG A 38 -6.56 4.46 -1.65
N VAL A 39 -7.51 4.71 -0.76
CA VAL A 39 -8.64 3.79 -0.52
C VAL A 39 -9.99 4.52 -0.53
N LYS A 40 -11.02 3.81 -0.95
CA LYS A 40 -12.42 4.15 -0.70
C LYS A 40 -12.90 3.34 0.50
N VAL A 41 -13.46 4.01 1.50
CA VAL A 41 -14.09 3.34 2.65
C VAL A 41 -15.60 3.53 2.57
N THR A 42 -16.37 2.48 2.79
CA THR A 42 -17.84 2.52 2.80
C THR A 42 -18.40 1.96 4.10
N ASP A 43 -19.67 2.27 4.37
CA ASP A 43 -20.45 1.73 5.49
C ASP A 43 -19.94 2.12 6.88
N LEU A 44 -19.22 3.25 6.96
CA LEU A 44 -18.94 3.91 8.24
C LEU A 44 -20.24 4.49 8.80
N ASN A 45 -20.44 4.37 10.12
CA ASN A 45 -21.49 5.11 10.81
C ASN A 45 -21.21 6.63 10.70
N PRO A 46 -22.09 7.42 10.05
CA PRO A 46 -21.86 8.85 9.83
C PRO A 46 -21.81 9.71 11.09
N LYS A 47 -22.29 9.18 12.24
CA LYS A 47 -22.36 9.90 13.52
C LYS A 47 -21.17 9.65 14.43
N ALA A 48 -20.27 8.74 14.06
CA ALA A 48 -19.09 8.41 14.86
C ALA A 48 -17.84 9.16 14.37
N ARG A 49 -16.82 9.24 15.23
CA ARG A 49 -15.50 9.80 14.89
C ARG A 49 -14.53 8.66 14.61
N TYR A 50 -13.69 8.84 13.60
CA TYR A 50 -12.70 7.86 13.16
C TYR A 50 -11.33 8.51 13.05
N VAL A 51 -10.30 7.71 13.30
CA VAL A 51 -8.91 8.05 13.00
C VAL A 51 -8.42 7.01 12.01
N MET A 52 -7.83 7.46 10.90
CA MET A 52 -7.26 6.60 9.87
C MET A 52 -5.73 6.67 10.00
N LEU A 53 -5.10 5.51 10.17
CA LEU A 53 -3.66 5.37 10.32
C LEU A 53 -3.15 4.39 9.28
N MET A 54 -1.88 4.53 8.89
CA MET A 54 -1.18 3.58 8.02
C MET A 54 0.23 3.39 8.58
N ASP A 55 0.61 2.14 8.77
CA ASP A 55 1.97 1.70 9.04
C ASP A 55 2.49 0.82 7.89
N VAL A 56 3.81 0.63 7.84
CA VAL A 56 4.47 -0.31 6.93
C VAL A 56 5.32 -1.22 7.80
N VAL A 57 5.04 -2.51 7.76
CA VAL A 57 5.73 -3.54 8.54
C VAL A 57 6.51 -4.47 7.62
N SER A 58 7.52 -5.16 8.15
CA SER A 58 8.28 -6.15 7.40
C SER A 58 7.36 -7.28 6.92
N ALA A 59 7.44 -7.63 5.64
CA ALA A 59 6.71 -8.77 5.08
C ALA A 59 7.37 -10.10 5.43
N ASP A 60 8.69 -10.10 5.61
CA ASP A 60 9.51 -11.23 6.04
C ASP A 60 10.81 -10.73 6.73
N GLU A 61 11.68 -11.67 7.12
CA GLU A 61 12.97 -11.40 7.77
C GLU A 61 14.16 -11.48 6.79
N HIS A 62 13.91 -11.50 5.49
CA HIS A 62 14.95 -11.68 4.47
C HIS A 62 15.51 -10.35 3.96
N ARG A 63 16.76 -10.39 3.51
CA ARG A 63 17.40 -9.29 2.78
C ARG A 63 17.56 -9.70 1.32
N TYR A 64 16.84 -9.02 0.45
CA TYR A 64 16.87 -9.26 -0.99
C TYR A 64 17.95 -8.44 -1.70
N LYS A 65 18.54 -9.02 -2.74
CA LYS A 65 19.40 -8.35 -3.71
C LYS A 65 18.96 -8.79 -5.09
N TYR A 66 18.63 -7.83 -5.94
CA TYR A 66 18.47 -8.09 -7.37
C TYR A 66 19.85 -8.34 -7.99
N ALA A 67 20.03 -9.47 -8.67
CA ALA A 67 21.16 -9.78 -9.54
C ALA A 67 20.58 -10.03 -10.93
N GLU A 68 21.23 -9.52 -11.97
CA GLU A 68 20.72 -9.61 -13.35
C GLU A 68 20.30 -11.03 -13.70
N ASN A 69 19.11 -11.14 -14.29
CA ASN A 69 18.70 -12.32 -15.03
C ASN A 69 19.61 -12.38 -16.27
N GLU A 70 20.29 -13.51 -16.49
CA GLU A 70 20.70 -13.85 -17.87
C GLU A 70 19.48 -13.93 -18.79
#